data_AF-A0A356TH45-F1
#
_entry.id   AF-A0A356TH45-F1
#
_cell.length_a   1.000
_cell.length_b   1.000
_cell.length_c   1.000
_cell.angle_alpha   90.00
_cell.angle_beta   90.00
_cell.angle_gamma   90.00
#
_symmetry.space_group_name_H-M   'P 1'
#
loop_
_entity.id
_entity.type
_entity.pdbx_description
1 polymer ?
#
loop_
_entity_poly.entity_id
_entity_poly.type
_entity_poly.pdbx_seq_one_letter_code
_entity_poly.pdbx_strand_id
1 'polypeptide(L)'
;MSERRIESFEEFWPYYLSEHRHPTSRRLHFVGTTGFLASCAASAALHPVRFPLAMAGFAALGRDALKRGEGDGPSFKHIAGMLACGIAGSPMTFPAGVVFAYGCAWIGHFRIEHNRPATFQYPLWSLAGDFKMWSLMLKGKLWSGDPLEELGLDEPAVEEPPPTQVMA
;
A
#
# COMPACT_ATOMS: atom_id res chain seq x y z
N MET A 1 -7.64 -19.32 20.17
CA MET A 1 -8.20 -19.15 18.81
C MET A 1 -7.03 -19.29 17.86
N SER A 2 -7.06 -20.23 16.91
CA SER A 2 -5.94 -20.42 15.98
C SER A 2 -5.67 -19.13 15.21
N GLU A 3 -4.46 -18.59 15.35
CA GLU A 3 -3.95 -17.36 14.73
C GLU A 3 -3.86 -17.55 13.22
N ARG A 4 -4.99 -17.42 12.51
CA ARG A 4 -5.02 -17.66 11.07
C ARG A 4 -4.43 -16.46 10.34
N ARG A 5 -3.30 -16.68 9.66
CA ARG A 5 -2.67 -15.68 8.82
C ARG A 5 -3.47 -15.51 7.54
N ILE A 6 -3.58 -14.27 7.05
CA ILE A 6 -4.20 -13.99 5.76
C ILE A 6 -3.31 -14.56 4.64
N GLU A 7 -3.87 -15.42 3.78
CA GLU A 7 -3.12 -16.16 2.77
C GLU A 7 -3.33 -15.63 1.33
N SER A 8 -4.34 -14.79 1.13
CA SER A 8 -4.70 -14.26 -0.20
C SER A 8 -5.02 -12.78 -0.17
N PHE A 9 -4.92 -12.12 -1.32
CA PHE A 9 -5.31 -10.72 -1.44
C PHE A 9 -6.83 -10.52 -1.28
N GLU A 10 -7.62 -11.52 -1.67
CA GLU A 10 -9.07 -11.54 -1.53
C GLU A 10 -9.50 -11.51 -0.06
N GLU A 11 -8.82 -12.27 0.80
CA GLU A 11 -9.01 -12.24 2.26
C GLU A 11 -8.41 -10.97 2.88
N PHE A 12 -7.30 -10.47 2.33
CA PHE A 12 -6.69 -9.21 2.76
C PHE A 12 -7.56 -7.99 2.49
N TRP A 13 -8.35 -7.98 1.41
CA TRP A 13 -9.04 -6.77 0.97
C TRP A 13 -10.11 -6.23 1.94
N PRO A 14 -11.01 -7.05 2.51
CA PRO A 14 -11.92 -6.61 3.56
C PRO A 14 -11.18 -6.12 4.81
N TYR A 15 -10.12 -6.82 5.23
CA TYR A 15 -9.26 -6.40 6.35
C TYR A 15 -8.58 -5.05 6.08
N TYR A 16 -8.09 -4.86 4.86
CA TYR A 16 -7.51 -3.58 4.45
C TYR A 16 -8.55 -2.46 4.55
N LEU A 17 -9.78 -2.67 4.10
CA LEU A 17 -10.81 -1.63 4.17
C LEU A 17 -11.32 -1.38 5.59
N SER A 18 -11.35 -2.40 6.46
CA SER A 18 -11.70 -2.21 7.88
C SER A 18 -10.69 -1.29 8.58
N GLU A 19 -9.42 -1.37 8.18
CA GLU A 19 -8.35 -0.49 8.67
C GLU A 19 -8.40 0.94 8.11
N HIS A 20 -9.29 1.21 7.16
CA HIS A 20 -9.50 2.51 6.54
C HIS A 20 -10.98 2.90 6.52
N ARG A 21 -11.72 2.62 7.61
CA ARG A 21 -13.15 2.90 7.72
C ARG A 21 -13.49 4.38 7.76
N HIS A 22 -12.61 5.24 8.26
CA HIS A 22 -12.87 6.66 8.32
C HIS A 22 -12.62 7.33 6.94
N PRO A 23 -13.59 8.09 6.39
CA PRO A 23 -13.44 8.73 5.08
C PRO A 23 -12.21 9.64 4.95
N THR A 24 -11.85 10.37 6.02
CA THR A 24 -10.63 11.19 6.05
C THR A 24 -9.36 10.36 5.89
N SER A 25 -9.29 9.16 6.46
CA SER A 25 -8.14 8.27 6.27
C SER A 25 -7.99 7.88 4.80
N ARG A 26 -9.06 7.41 4.17
CA ARG A 26 -9.07 7.08 2.73
C ARG A 26 -8.69 8.27 1.85
N ARG A 27 -9.14 9.48 2.18
CA ARG A 27 -8.76 10.71 1.47
C ARG A 27 -7.28 11.04 1.61
N LEU A 28 -6.69 10.84 2.80
CA LEU A 28 -5.25 11.03 3.00
C LEU A 28 -4.45 10.04 2.16
N HIS A 29 -4.86 8.77 2.12
CA HIS A 29 -4.26 7.77 1.25
C HIS A 29 -4.40 8.17 -0.23
N PHE A 30 -5.58 8.61 -0.67
CA PHE A 30 -5.80 9.09 -2.02
C PHE A 30 -4.85 10.24 -2.41
N VAL A 31 -4.68 11.23 -1.51
CA VAL A 31 -3.74 12.34 -1.70
C VAL A 31 -2.30 11.83 -1.76
N GLY A 32 -1.91 10.93 -0.85
CA GLY A 32 -0.60 10.30 -0.83
C GLY A 32 -0.27 9.55 -2.12
N THR A 33 -1.15 8.66 -2.55
CA THR A 33 -1.01 7.89 -3.81
C THR A 33 -0.95 8.81 -5.02
N THR A 34 -1.80 9.84 -5.08
CA THR A 34 -1.79 10.83 -6.17
C THR A 34 -0.46 11.61 -6.20
N GLY A 35 0.05 12.02 -5.04
CA GLY A 35 1.35 12.67 -4.91
C GLY A 35 2.52 11.78 -5.35
N PHE A 36 2.49 10.49 -4.99
CA PHE A 36 3.47 9.52 -5.46
C PHE A 36 3.41 9.33 -6.99
N LEU A 37 2.22 9.23 -7.57
CA LEU A 37 2.05 9.13 -9.02
C LEU A 37 2.53 10.40 -9.74
N ALA A 38 2.26 11.58 -9.20
CA ALA A 38 2.79 12.85 -9.71
C ALA A 38 4.33 12.89 -9.64
N SER A 39 4.92 12.39 -8.55
CA SER A 39 6.37 12.23 -8.43
C SER A 39 6.95 11.24 -9.44
N CYS A 40 6.26 10.12 -9.71
CA CYS A 40 6.64 9.18 -10.77
C CYS A 40 6.59 9.86 -12.15
N ALA A 41 5.55 10.63 -12.44
CA ALA A 41 5.43 11.38 -13.69
C ALA A 41 6.55 12.43 -13.85
N ALA A 42 6.86 13.18 -12.78
CA ALA A 42 7.96 14.12 -12.77
C ALA A 42 9.32 13.41 -12.95
N SER A 43 9.52 12.25 -12.33
CA SER A 43 10.73 11.43 -12.51
C SER A 43 10.87 10.95 -13.95
N ALA A 44 9.78 10.53 -14.60
CA ALA A 44 9.79 10.18 -16.01
C ALA A 44 10.11 11.38 -16.92
N ALA A 45 9.61 12.58 -16.58
CA ALA A 45 9.92 13.79 -17.33
C ALA A 45 11.39 14.23 -17.20
N LEU A 46 11.96 14.13 -15.99
CA LEU A 46 13.35 14.52 -15.70
C LEU A 46 14.37 13.47 -16.18
N HIS A 47 13.98 12.19 -16.20
CA HIS A 47 14.84 11.06 -16.53
C HIS A 47 14.15 10.10 -17.53
N PRO A 48 13.86 10.54 -18.76
CA PRO A 48 12.95 9.86 -19.70
C PRO A 48 13.40 8.50 -20.20
N VAL A 49 14.67 8.13 -20.04
CA VAL A 49 15.18 6.79 -20.37
C VAL A 49 15.44 5.98 -19.10
N ARG A 50 16.21 6.55 -18.17
CA ARG A 50 16.66 5.86 -16.97
C ARG A 50 15.51 5.47 -16.03
N PHE A 51 14.54 6.37 -15.85
CA PHE A 51 13.43 6.11 -14.93
C PHE A 51 12.46 5.05 -15.47
N PRO A 52 12.01 5.06 -16.74
CA PRO A 52 11.20 3.96 -17.27
C PRO A 52 11.90 2.59 -17.23
N LEU A 53 13.21 2.52 -17.54
CA LEU A 53 13.98 1.27 -17.42
C LEU A 53 14.02 0.77 -15.98
N ALA A 54 14.29 1.67 -15.03
CA ALA A 54 14.24 1.35 -13.60
C ALA A 54 12.84 0.87 -13.18
N MET A 55 11.78 1.50 -13.66
CA MET A 55 10.40 1.11 -13.35
C MET A 55 10.01 -0.24 -13.97
N ALA A 56 10.62 -0.65 -15.09
CA ALA A 56 10.45 -2.00 -15.62
C ALA A 56 11.04 -3.05 -14.66
N GLY A 57 12.21 -2.78 -14.08
CA GLY A 57 12.82 -3.61 -13.04
C GLY A 57 11.98 -3.64 -11.76
N PHE A 58 11.53 -2.47 -11.29
CA PHE A 58 10.59 -2.34 -10.17
C PHE A 58 9.35 -3.22 -10.38
N ALA A 59 8.69 -3.11 -11.54
CA ALA A 59 7.47 -3.84 -11.86
C ALA A 59 7.71 -5.34 -12.03
N ALA A 60 8.89 -5.75 -12.50
CA ALA A 60 9.25 -7.17 -12.56
C ALA A 60 9.38 -7.77 -11.15
N LEU A 61 10.11 -7.09 -10.26
CA LEU A 61 10.28 -7.50 -8.86
C LEU A 61 8.95 -7.52 -8.11
N GLY A 62 8.12 -6.47 -8.26
CA GLY A 62 6.81 -6.40 -7.61
C GLY A 62 5.87 -7.50 -8.09
N ARG A 63 5.86 -7.80 -9.39
CA ARG A 63 5.05 -8.91 -9.93
C ARG A 63 5.52 -10.28 -9.44
N ASP A 64 6.83 -10.52 -9.36
CA ASP A 64 7.36 -11.76 -8.81
C ASP A 64 6.97 -11.91 -7.34
N ALA A 65 7.09 -10.83 -6.57
CA ALA A 65 6.77 -10.82 -5.16
C ALA A 65 5.27 -11.04 -4.89
N LEU A 66 4.39 -10.37 -5.63
CA LEU A 66 2.94 -10.57 -5.52
C LEU A 66 2.52 -12.00 -5.91
N LYS A 67 3.16 -12.61 -6.90
CA LYS A 67 2.90 -14.02 -7.29
C LYS A 67 3.27 -15.02 -6.21
N ARG A 68 4.30 -14.73 -5.42
CA ARG A 68 4.70 -15.56 -4.27
C ARG A 68 3.74 -15.40 -3.10
N GLY A 69 2.94 -14.33 -3.09
CA GLY A 69 2.07 -13.97 -1.99
C GLY A 69 2.86 -13.44 -0.79
N GLU A 70 2.13 -12.87 0.17
CA GLU A 70 2.68 -12.45 1.46
C GLU A 70 2.20 -13.33 2.61
N GLY A 71 1.64 -14.51 2.29
CA GLY A 71 1.10 -15.52 3.22
C GLY A 71 2.11 -16.16 4.16
N ASP A 72 3.42 -15.99 3.91
CA ASP A 72 4.52 -16.35 4.85
C ASP A 72 5.31 -15.17 5.46
N GLY A 73 5.09 -13.93 5.00
CA GLY A 73 5.74 -12.74 5.57
C GLY A 73 6.07 -11.67 4.52
N PRO A 74 6.54 -10.50 4.96
CA PRO A 74 7.01 -9.46 4.06
C PRO A 74 8.26 -9.92 3.30
N SER A 75 8.25 -9.78 1.97
CA SER A 75 9.42 -10.14 1.16
C SER A 75 10.45 -9.01 1.08
N PHE A 76 11.23 -8.84 2.14
CA PHE A 76 12.20 -7.74 2.28
C PHE A 76 13.16 -7.59 1.08
N LYS A 77 13.59 -8.69 0.46
CA LYS A 77 14.47 -8.66 -0.72
C LYS A 77 13.79 -7.99 -1.92
N HIS A 78 12.52 -8.30 -2.16
CA HIS A 78 11.76 -7.67 -3.25
C HIS A 78 11.51 -6.19 -2.97
N ILE A 79 11.13 -5.84 -1.74
CA ILE A 79 10.90 -4.45 -1.33
C ILE A 79 12.19 -3.63 -1.49
N ALA A 80 13.31 -4.12 -0.96
CA ALA A 80 14.60 -3.46 -1.09
C ALA A 80 15.02 -3.32 -2.56
N GLY A 81 14.83 -4.36 -3.37
CA GLY A 81 15.10 -4.32 -4.80
C GLY A 81 14.24 -3.30 -5.55
N MET A 82 12.94 -3.26 -5.27
CA MET A 82 12.00 -2.28 -5.83
C MET A 82 12.43 -0.85 -5.48
N LEU A 83 12.69 -0.56 -4.20
CA LEU A 83 13.17 0.74 -3.76
C LEU A 83 14.50 1.11 -4.43
N ALA A 84 15.45 0.18 -4.49
CA ALA A 84 16.74 0.39 -5.15
C ALA A 84 16.57 0.71 -6.64
N CYS A 85 15.67 0.02 -7.36
CA CYS A 85 15.33 0.35 -8.73
C CYS A 85 14.79 1.77 -8.84
N GLY A 86 13.77 2.14 -8.05
CA GLY A 86 13.17 3.47 -8.12
C GLY A 86 14.16 4.61 -7.81
N ILE A 87 14.96 4.46 -6.75
CA ILE A 87 16.04 5.39 -6.38
C ILE A 87 17.09 5.47 -7.50
N ALA A 88 17.50 4.33 -8.05
CA ALA A 88 18.41 4.32 -9.19
C ALA A 88 17.78 5.06 -10.37
N GLY A 89 16.49 4.93 -10.64
CA GLY A 89 15.79 5.63 -11.71
C GLY A 89 15.76 7.16 -11.53
N SER A 90 15.54 7.62 -10.29
CA SER A 90 15.38 9.04 -9.94
C SER A 90 15.72 9.24 -8.46
N PRO A 91 16.95 9.64 -8.10
CA PRO A 91 17.44 9.56 -6.71
C PRO A 91 16.82 10.57 -5.74
N MET A 92 16.21 11.64 -6.26
CA MET A 92 15.60 12.69 -5.43
C MET A 92 14.07 12.61 -5.49
N THR A 93 13.52 12.67 -6.71
CA THR A 93 12.09 12.83 -6.91
C THR A 93 11.31 11.58 -6.50
N PHE A 94 11.78 10.38 -6.86
CA PHE A 94 11.11 9.14 -6.49
C PHE A 94 11.06 8.93 -4.97
N PRO A 95 12.17 9.02 -4.21
CA PRO A 95 12.12 8.92 -2.75
C PRO A 95 11.27 10.01 -2.10
N ALA A 96 11.29 11.24 -2.61
CA ALA A 96 10.42 12.30 -2.09
C ALA A 96 8.92 11.93 -2.24
N GLY A 97 8.55 11.30 -3.35
CA GLY A 97 7.19 10.78 -3.57
C GLY A 97 6.83 9.66 -2.59
N VAL A 98 7.75 8.73 -2.34
CA VAL A 98 7.56 7.65 -1.36
C VAL A 98 7.36 8.23 0.04
N VAL A 99 8.24 9.13 0.48
CA VAL A 99 8.15 9.78 1.79
C VAL A 99 6.83 10.54 1.95
N PHE A 100 6.41 11.28 0.92
CA PHE A 100 5.15 12.01 0.94
C PHE A 100 3.93 11.08 1.08
N ALA A 101 3.88 9.99 0.31
CA ALA A 101 2.80 9.02 0.37
C ALA A 101 2.72 8.34 1.74
N TYR A 102 3.85 7.87 2.28
CA TYR A 102 3.90 7.28 3.62
C TYR A 102 3.52 8.28 4.71
N GLY A 103 3.94 9.55 4.59
CA GLY A 103 3.54 10.60 5.53
C GLY A 103 2.02 10.80 5.57
N CYS A 104 1.36 10.84 4.41
CA CYS A 104 -0.10 10.94 4.35
C CYS A 104 -0.80 9.71 4.95
N ALA A 105 -0.33 8.51 4.59
CA ALA A 105 -0.88 7.25 5.09
C ALA A 105 -0.75 7.11 6.61
N TRP A 106 0.42 7.45 7.17
CA TRP A 106 0.65 7.40 8.61
C TRP A 106 -0.20 8.39 9.39
N ILE A 107 -0.49 9.57 8.85
CA ILE A 107 -1.45 10.49 9.47
C ILE A 107 -2.83 9.82 9.56
N GLY A 108 -3.28 9.14 8.49
CA GLY A 108 -4.53 8.38 8.49
C GLY A 108 -4.54 7.31 9.58
N HIS A 109 -3.60 6.38 9.52
CA HIS A 109 -3.52 5.26 10.46
C HIS A 109 -3.38 5.70 11.92
N PHE A 110 -2.43 6.58 12.25
CA PHE A 110 -2.12 6.87 13.66
C PHE A 110 -3.00 7.95 14.29
N ARG A 111 -3.48 8.93 13.50
CA ARG A 111 -4.26 10.07 14.03
C ARG A 111 -5.74 9.97 13.79
N ILE A 112 -6.18 9.21 12.78
CA ILE A 112 -7.60 9.07 12.45
C ILE A 112 -8.12 7.70 12.87
N GLU A 113 -7.49 6.63 12.38
CA GLU A 113 -7.96 5.25 12.62
C GLU A 113 -7.45 4.68 13.95
N HIS A 114 -6.38 5.26 14.50
CA HIS A 114 -5.70 4.79 15.72
C HIS A 114 -5.23 3.33 15.66
N ASN A 115 -4.88 2.85 14.46
CA ASN A 115 -4.41 1.49 14.21
C ASN A 115 -2.94 1.45 13.75
N ARG A 116 -2.41 0.23 13.60
CA ARG A 116 -1.06 0.01 13.06
C ARG A 116 -1.17 -0.37 11.58
N PRO A 117 -0.46 0.32 10.68
CA PRO A 117 -0.53 0.03 9.25
C PRO A 117 -0.25 -1.44 8.93
N ALA A 118 -1.14 -2.05 8.14
CA ALA A 118 -0.99 -3.42 7.64
C ALA A 118 0.32 -3.61 6.84
N THR A 119 0.89 -2.53 6.31
CA THR A 119 2.18 -2.50 5.59
C THR A 119 3.33 -3.14 6.36
N PHE A 120 3.28 -3.18 7.70
CA PHE A 120 4.32 -3.86 8.49
C PHE A 120 4.29 -5.39 8.36
N GLN A 121 3.15 -5.96 7.97
CA GLN A 121 2.97 -7.40 7.85
C GLN A 121 2.76 -7.85 6.40
N TYR A 122 2.05 -7.04 5.62
CA TYR A 122 1.67 -7.28 4.24
C TYR A 122 2.00 -6.05 3.36
N PRO A 123 3.29 -5.68 3.21
CA PRO A 123 3.68 -4.46 2.51
C PRO A 123 3.25 -4.39 1.05
N LEU A 124 3.32 -5.49 0.31
CA LEU A 124 2.98 -5.51 -1.11
C LEU A 124 1.46 -5.52 -1.34
N TRP A 125 0.71 -6.25 -0.51
CA TRP A 125 -0.75 -6.21 -0.52
C TRP A 125 -1.28 -4.87 -0.03
N SER A 126 -0.62 -4.23 0.94
CA SER A 126 -1.00 -2.87 1.36
C SER A 126 -0.78 -1.87 0.23
N LEU A 127 0.35 -1.95 -0.48
CA LEU A 127 0.57 -1.13 -1.68
C LEU A 127 -0.47 -1.42 -2.78
N ALA A 128 -0.80 -2.70 -3.02
CA ALA A 128 -1.84 -3.08 -3.96
C ALA A 128 -3.23 -2.59 -3.52
N GLY A 129 -3.50 -2.60 -2.21
CA GLY A 129 -4.70 -2.08 -1.57
C GLY A 129 -4.86 -0.58 -1.77
N ASP A 130 -3.78 0.19 -1.59
CA ASP A 130 -3.75 1.63 -1.87
C ASP A 130 -4.13 1.92 -3.32
N PHE A 131 -3.53 1.22 -4.29
CA PHE A 131 -3.87 1.38 -5.71
C PHE A 131 -5.31 0.95 -6.03
N LYS A 132 -5.79 -0.14 -5.44
CA LYS A 132 -7.17 -0.60 -5.62
C LYS A 132 -8.16 0.42 -5.05
N MET A 133 -7.95 0.89 -3.83
CA MET A 133 -8.76 1.92 -3.18
C MET A 133 -8.73 3.24 -3.97
N TRP A 134 -7.55 3.71 -4.36
CA TRP A 134 -7.39 4.90 -5.19
C TRP A 134 -8.18 4.79 -6.51
N SER A 135 -8.14 3.63 -7.17
CA SER A 135 -8.89 3.40 -8.41
C SER A 135 -10.41 3.40 -8.21
N LEU A 136 -10.89 2.92 -7.06
CA LEU A 136 -12.31 2.95 -6.69
C LEU A 136 -12.75 4.38 -6.37
N MET A 137 -11.91 5.15 -5.67
CA MET A 137 -12.15 6.56 -5.40
C MET A 137 -12.20 7.40 -6.67
N LEU A 138 -11.32 7.15 -7.65
CA LEU A 138 -11.45 7.79 -8.97
C LEU A 138 -12.78 7.47 -9.67
N LYS A 139 -13.37 6.31 -9.41
CA LYS A 139 -14.69 5.91 -9.94
C LYS A 139 -15.86 6.45 -9.11
N GLY A 140 -15.59 7.34 -8.15
CA GLY A 140 -16.60 7.95 -7.30
C GLY A 140 -17.04 7.11 -6.10
N LYS A 141 -16.33 6.01 -5.79
CA LYS A 141 -16.63 5.14 -4.65
C LYS A 141 -15.79 5.47 -3.41
N LEU A 142 -16.19 5.01 -2.23
CA LEU A 142 -15.41 5.07 -0.98
C LEU A 142 -15.10 6.50 -0.47
N TRP A 143 -15.74 7.55 -0.97
CA TRP A 143 -15.48 8.93 -0.53
C TRP A 143 -16.07 9.28 0.84
N SER A 144 -17.05 8.49 1.30
CA SER A 144 -17.84 8.67 2.51
C SER A 144 -18.39 7.32 2.99
N GLY A 145 -19.07 7.30 4.13
CA GLY A 145 -19.72 6.10 4.65
C GLY A 145 -18.75 4.98 5.02
N ASP A 146 -19.32 3.82 5.29
CA ASP A 146 -18.57 2.60 5.54
C ASP A 146 -18.16 1.92 4.21
N PRO A 147 -16.86 1.64 4.00
CA PRO A 147 -16.38 1.08 2.75
C PRO A 147 -16.74 -0.39 2.54
N LEU A 148 -16.99 -1.16 3.61
CA LEU A 148 -17.42 -2.55 3.52
C LEU A 148 -18.89 -2.61 3.10
N GLU A 149 -19.74 -1.80 3.73
CA GLU A 149 -21.15 -1.68 3.36
C GLU A 149 -21.32 -1.23 1.90
N GLU A 150 -20.58 -0.22 1.46
CA GLU A 150 -20.66 0.31 0.09
C GLU A 150 -20.30 -0.76 -0.96
N LEU A 151 -19.39 -1.67 -0.62
CA LEU A 151 -18.96 -2.75 -1.51
C LEU A 151 -19.71 -4.08 -1.29
N GLY A 152 -20.60 -4.15 -0.31
CA GLY A 152 -21.29 -5.39 0.08
C GLY A 152 -20.33 -6.48 0.54
N LEU A 153 -19.27 -6.10 1.26
CA LEU A 153 -18.28 -7.01 1.80
C LEU A 153 -18.61 -7.35 3.26
N ASP A 154 -18.37 -8.61 3.63
CA ASP A 154 -18.47 -9.05 5.02
C ASP A 154 -17.32 -8.48 5.86
N GLU A 155 -17.54 -8.41 7.18
CA GLU A 155 -16.47 -8.11 8.14
C GLU A 155 -15.32 -9.11 8.00
N PRO A 156 -14.06 -8.63 8.09
CA PRO A 156 -12.92 -9.54 8.03
C PRO A 156 -12.95 -10.52 9.20
N ALA A 157 -12.67 -11.78 8.92
CA ALA A 157 -12.60 -12.84 9.94
C ALA A 157 -11.40 -12.70 10.91
N VAL A 158 -10.48 -11.78 10.62
CA VAL A 158 -9.28 -11.50 11.40
C VAL A 158 -9.30 -10.02 11.77
N GLU A 159 -9.50 -9.71 13.06
CA GLU A 159 -9.56 -8.32 13.56
C GLU A 159 -8.16 -7.71 13.73
N GLU A 160 -7.17 -8.48 14.20
CA GLU A 160 -5.76 -8.09 14.23
C GLU A 160 -4.89 -9.35 14.13
N PRO A 161 -3.96 -9.45 13.16
CA PRO A 161 -2.89 -10.44 13.25
C PRO A 161 -2.00 -10.10 14.45
N PRO A 162 -1.60 -11.09 15.29
CA PRO A 162 -1.00 -10.85 16.59
C PRO A 162 0.20 -9.91 16.46
N PRO A 163 0.42 -9.02 17.45
CA PRO A 163 1.59 -8.16 17.42
C PRO A 163 2.80 -9.08 17.28
N THR A 164 3.47 -8.99 16.13
CA THR A 164 4.79 -9.60 15.99
C THR A 164 5.54 -9.12 17.21
N GLN A 165 5.90 -10.06 18.10
CA GLN A 165 6.66 -9.73 19.29
C GLN A 165 7.75 -8.79 18.83
N VAL A 166 7.74 -7.59 19.41
CA VAL A 166 8.75 -6.56 19.21
C VAL A 166 10.06 -7.31 19.18
N MET A 167 10.73 -7.32 18.02
CA MET A 167 12.11 -7.79 17.94
C MET A 167 12.87 -6.91 18.92
N ALA A 168 13.11 -7.47 20.11
CA ALA A 168 13.92 -6.92 21.18
C ALA A 168 15.37 -6.78 20.73
#